data_AF-A0A539E0F0-F1
#
_entry.id   AF-A0A539E0F0-F1
#
_cell.length_a   1.000
_cell.length_b   1.000
_cell.length_c   1.000
_cell.angle_alpha   90.00
_cell.angle_beta   90.00
_cell.angle_gamma   90.00
#
_symmetry.space_group_name_H-M   'P 1'
#
loop_
_entity.id
_entity.type
_entity.pdbx_description
1 polymer ?
#
loop_
_entity_poly.entity_id
_entity_poly.type
_entity_poly.pdbx_seq_one_letter_code
_entity_poly.pdbx_strand_id
1 'polypeptide(L)'
;MATHTNGMIKRIRERTRELNITRDVTIMTLASLAETRDNETGAHLLRTQRYIKTLAVKLRTHPRYAAYLDEEAIDLLYKSAPLHDIGKVGIPDAILLKPGKLTDEEFFIMKKHPLIGAEALRVAEEQLGESSFLRFAKEISLTHHEKWDGSGYPAQLCGDQIPLSGRLMAVADVYDALISKRVYKPAFSHDKAMQIIRQGSGTHFDPDIIEALNSVEGQLIAIANEFTDHHEQKPTVAVRQLFTA
;
A
#
# COMPACT_ATOMS: atom_id res chain seq x y z
N MET A 1 19.84 42.69 3.97
CA MET A 1 19.19 41.67 4.83
C MET A 1 18.27 40.73 4.04
N ALA A 2 17.31 41.23 3.25
CA ALA A 2 16.39 40.38 2.46
C ALA A 2 17.07 39.36 1.53
N THR A 3 18.18 39.71 0.87
CA THR A 3 18.92 38.80 -0.03
C THR A 3 19.51 37.58 0.70
N HIS A 4 20.00 37.77 1.93
CA HIS A 4 20.56 36.69 2.75
C HIS A 4 19.46 35.78 3.29
N THR A 5 18.33 36.35 3.74
CA THR A 5 17.16 35.60 4.19
C THR A 5 16.54 34.79 3.05
N ASN A 6 16.40 35.38 1.86
CA ASN A 6 15.91 34.67 0.68
C ASN A 6 16.85 33.54 0.25
N GLY A 7 18.17 33.76 0.32
CA GLY A 7 19.16 32.72 0.06
C GLY A 7 19.11 31.57 1.08
N MET A 8 18.86 31.87 2.36
CA MET A 8 18.70 30.85 3.41
C MET A 8 17.42 30.04 3.22
N ILE A 9 16.28 30.69 2.97
CA ILE A 9 15.00 30.02 2.69
C ILE A 9 15.13 29.09 1.47
N LYS A 10 15.79 29.54 0.41
CA LYS A 10 16.05 28.72 -0.78
C LYS A 10 16.85 27.45 -0.42
N ARG A 11 17.95 27.60 0.31
CA ARG A 11 18.78 26.44 0.75
C ARG A 11 18.01 25.47 1.64
N ILE A 12 17.20 25.98 2.57
CA ILE A 12 16.35 25.13 3.43
C ILE A 12 15.38 24.32 2.55
N ARG A 13 14.67 24.97 1.61
CA ARG A 13 13.76 24.27 0.69
C ARG A 13 14.45 23.21 -0.16
N GLU A 14 15.64 23.52 -0.67
CA GLU A 14 16.45 22.56 -1.45
C GLU A 14 16.85 21.35 -0.61
N ARG A 15 17.36 21.58 0.62
CA ARG A 15 17.75 20.50 1.53
C ARG A 15 16.57 19.67 2.03
N THR A 16 15.45 20.30 2.35
CA THR A 16 14.22 19.58 2.72
C THR A 16 13.72 18.72 1.57
N ARG A 17 13.78 19.23 0.33
CA ARG A 17 13.41 18.47 -0.86
C ARG A 17 14.34 17.28 -1.07
N GLU A 18 15.65 17.49 -0.96
CA GLU A 18 16.65 16.42 -1.07
C GLU A 18 16.44 15.33 -0.01
N LEU A 19 16.17 15.71 1.24
CA LEU A 19 15.87 14.79 2.33
C LEU A 19 14.59 13.98 2.07
N ASN A 20 13.52 14.64 1.62
CA ASN A 20 12.26 13.97 1.31
C ASN A 20 12.42 12.97 0.16
N ILE A 21 13.09 13.37 -0.93
CA ILE A 21 13.37 12.48 -2.06
C ILE A 21 14.19 11.28 -1.61
N THR A 22 15.27 11.52 -0.86
CA THR A 22 16.15 10.45 -0.36
C THR A 22 15.36 9.47 0.50
N ARG A 23 14.53 9.96 1.42
CA ARG A 23 13.68 9.14 2.28
C ARG A 23 12.70 8.29 1.46
N ASP A 24 11.96 8.91 0.55
CA ASP A 24 10.94 8.24 -0.24
C ASP A 24 11.58 7.15 -1.15
N VAL A 25 12.75 7.44 -1.74
CA VAL A 25 13.57 6.47 -2.48
C VAL A 25 14.02 5.30 -1.61
N THR A 26 14.52 5.58 -0.40
CA THR A 26 14.98 4.53 0.52
C THR A 26 13.83 3.62 0.93
N ILE A 27 12.65 4.18 1.24
CA ILE A 27 11.45 3.41 1.58
C ILE A 27 11.08 2.49 0.42
N MET A 28 10.96 3.02 -0.80
CA MET A 28 10.61 2.23 -1.97
C MET A 28 11.62 1.11 -2.24
N THR A 29 12.91 1.39 -2.06
CA THR A 29 13.97 0.41 -2.28
C THR A 29 13.90 -0.73 -1.27
N LEU A 30 13.69 -0.42 0.02
CA LEU A 30 13.59 -1.43 1.08
C LEU A 30 12.29 -2.25 0.98
N ALA A 31 11.17 -1.60 0.67
CA ALA A 31 9.90 -2.28 0.40
C ALA A 31 10.03 -3.23 -0.79
N SER A 32 10.61 -2.77 -1.90
CA SER A 32 10.85 -3.62 -3.07
C SER A 32 11.77 -4.79 -2.74
N LEU A 33 12.81 -4.59 -1.93
CA LEU A 33 13.68 -5.68 -1.50
C LEU A 33 12.92 -6.74 -0.70
N ALA A 34 12.00 -6.35 0.18
CA ALA A 34 11.15 -7.30 0.90
C ALA A 34 10.25 -8.10 -0.04
N GLU A 35 9.65 -7.45 -1.05
CA GLU A 35 8.78 -8.11 -2.03
C GLU A 35 9.51 -9.05 -2.99
N THR A 36 10.80 -8.84 -3.26
CA THR A 36 11.56 -9.74 -4.14
C THR A 36 11.57 -11.20 -3.65
N ARG A 37 11.24 -11.43 -2.37
CA ARG A 37 11.05 -12.77 -1.80
C ARG A 37 9.68 -13.40 -2.10
N ASP A 38 8.66 -12.65 -2.51
CA ASP A 38 7.28 -13.15 -2.67
C ASP A 38 6.77 -13.15 -4.13
N ASN A 39 7.69 -13.09 -5.10
CA ASN A 39 7.36 -12.97 -6.53
C ASN A 39 6.49 -11.75 -6.89
N GLU A 40 6.33 -10.79 -5.98
CA GLU A 40 5.71 -9.50 -6.25
C GLU A 40 6.76 -8.56 -6.86
N THR A 41 6.33 -7.76 -7.84
CA THR A 41 7.21 -6.86 -8.59
C THR A 41 7.17 -5.48 -7.97
N GLY A 42 8.23 -4.67 -8.12
CA GLY A 42 8.19 -3.26 -7.71
C GLY A 42 7.09 -2.44 -8.40
N ALA A 43 6.49 -2.96 -9.49
CA ALA A 43 5.32 -2.35 -10.12
C ALA A 43 4.06 -2.48 -9.26
N HIS A 44 3.91 -3.55 -8.46
CA HIS A 44 2.83 -3.68 -7.49
C HIS A 44 2.82 -2.51 -6.50
N LEU A 45 3.96 -2.23 -5.84
CA LEU A 45 4.12 -1.07 -4.95
C LEU A 45 3.73 0.25 -5.63
N LEU A 46 4.15 0.40 -6.89
CA LEU A 46 3.87 1.61 -7.68
C LEU A 46 2.38 1.78 -7.99
N ARG A 47 1.67 0.69 -8.23
CA ARG A 47 0.23 0.68 -8.53
C ARG A 47 -0.58 0.90 -7.26
N THR A 48 -0.33 0.15 -6.19
CA THR A 48 -1.11 0.23 -4.95
C THR A 48 -1.03 1.60 -4.27
N GLN A 49 0.14 2.24 -4.22
CA GLN A 49 0.25 3.61 -3.71
C GLN A 49 -0.64 4.59 -4.51
N ARG A 50 -0.69 4.44 -5.84
CA ARG A 50 -1.49 5.31 -6.73
C ARG A 50 -2.98 5.01 -6.61
N TYR A 51 -3.38 3.75 -6.46
CA TYR A 51 -4.77 3.38 -6.21
C TYR A 51 -5.26 3.98 -4.90
N ILE A 52 -4.51 3.83 -3.80
CA ILE A 52 -4.86 4.46 -2.51
C ILE A 52 -5.01 5.96 -2.67
N LYS A 53 -4.04 6.64 -3.29
CA LYS A 53 -4.12 8.10 -3.49
C LYS A 53 -5.34 8.50 -4.30
N THR A 54 -5.66 7.75 -5.37
CA THR A 54 -6.81 8.02 -6.22
C THR A 54 -8.12 7.89 -5.44
N LEU A 55 -8.27 6.81 -4.66
CA LEU A 55 -9.42 6.58 -3.79
C LEU A 55 -9.54 7.66 -2.71
N ALA A 56 -8.44 7.99 -2.03
CA ALA A 56 -8.42 9.00 -0.98
C ALA A 56 -8.75 10.41 -1.53
N VAL A 57 -8.25 10.76 -2.72
CA VAL A 57 -8.63 12.01 -3.40
C VAL A 57 -10.12 12.02 -3.72
N LYS A 58 -10.68 10.90 -4.20
CA LYS A 58 -12.13 10.81 -4.48
C LYS A 58 -12.97 10.96 -3.22
N LEU A 59 -12.51 10.42 -2.09
CA LEU A 59 -13.22 10.43 -0.82
C LEU A 59 -13.03 11.71 0.00
N ARG A 60 -12.13 12.63 -0.38
CA ARG A 60 -11.84 13.84 0.42
C ARG A 60 -13.03 14.75 0.68
N THR A 61 -14.06 14.71 -0.18
CA THR A 61 -15.29 15.49 -0.02
C THR A 61 -16.43 14.67 0.61
N HIS A 62 -16.19 13.39 0.91
CA HIS A 62 -17.19 12.51 1.48
C HIS A 62 -17.42 12.86 2.96
N PRO A 63 -18.68 13.01 3.44
CA PRO A 63 -18.96 13.47 4.80
C PRO A 63 -18.31 12.63 5.92
N ARG A 64 -18.18 11.31 5.72
CA ARG A 64 -17.54 10.41 6.70
C ARG A 64 -16.02 10.55 6.77
N TYR A 65 -15.37 11.01 5.69
CA TYR A 65 -13.90 10.93 5.57
C TYR A 65 -13.23 12.29 5.40
N ALA A 66 -13.98 13.36 5.08
CA ALA A 66 -13.43 14.68 4.81
C ALA A 66 -12.57 15.23 5.96
N ALA A 67 -12.91 14.91 7.21
CA ALA A 67 -12.14 15.31 8.38
C ALA A 67 -10.76 14.62 8.50
N TYR A 68 -10.54 13.53 7.76
CA TYR A 68 -9.32 12.70 7.83
C TYR A 68 -8.46 12.76 6.56
N LEU A 69 -8.96 13.36 5.49
CA LEU A 69 -8.38 13.29 4.14
C LEU A 69 -8.01 14.68 3.59
N ASP A 70 -7.18 15.40 4.34
CA ASP A 70 -6.50 16.58 3.81
C ASP A 70 -5.35 16.22 2.86
N GLU A 71 -4.71 17.24 2.28
CA GLU A 71 -3.63 17.04 1.31
C GLU A 71 -2.41 16.32 1.92
N GLU A 72 -2.08 16.61 3.18
CA GLU A 72 -0.95 16.00 3.89
C GLU A 72 -1.23 14.53 4.21
N ALA A 73 -2.42 14.22 4.74
CA ALA A 73 -2.84 12.86 5.04
C ALA A 73 -2.85 11.99 3.78
N ILE A 74 -3.32 12.51 2.65
CA ILE A 74 -3.32 11.79 1.36
C ILE A 74 -1.89 11.54 0.86
N ASP A 75 -0.99 12.51 0.98
CA ASP A 75 0.42 12.33 0.62
C ASP A 75 1.10 11.30 1.52
N LEU A 76 0.80 11.30 2.82
CA LEU A 76 1.31 10.32 3.76
C LEU A 76 0.76 8.91 3.49
N LEU A 77 -0.54 8.76 3.23
CA LEU A 77 -1.14 7.48 2.82
C LEU A 77 -0.46 6.90 1.58
N TYR A 78 -0.22 7.74 0.56
CA TYR A 78 0.52 7.37 -0.64
C TYR A 78 1.92 6.86 -0.31
N LYS A 79 2.67 7.61 0.51
CA LYS A 79 4.06 7.26 0.86
C LYS A 79 4.17 6.05 1.77
N SER A 80 3.16 5.78 2.60
CA SER A 80 3.14 4.68 3.56
C SER A 80 2.66 3.35 2.98
N ALA A 81 1.85 3.39 1.92
CA ALA A 81 1.31 2.20 1.24
C ALA A 81 2.34 1.11 0.88
N PRO A 82 3.57 1.46 0.41
CA PRO A 82 4.57 0.46 0.07
C PRO A 82 4.99 -0.46 1.22
N LEU A 83 4.72 -0.08 2.47
CA LEU A 83 5.12 -0.83 3.66
C LEU A 83 4.06 -1.82 4.16
N HIS A 84 2.92 -1.97 3.48
CA HIS A 84 1.85 -2.86 3.94
C HIS A 84 2.35 -4.29 4.20
N ASP A 85 3.17 -4.81 3.29
CA ASP A 85 3.69 -6.17 3.30
C ASP A 85 5.15 -6.31 3.79
N ILE A 86 5.71 -5.26 4.40
CA ILE A 86 7.11 -5.28 4.88
C ILE A 86 7.38 -6.43 5.85
N GLY A 87 6.36 -6.89 6.58
CA GLY A 87 6.47 -8.00 7.52
C GLY A 87 6.66 -9.38 6.89
N LYS A 88 6.46 -9.54 5.57
CA LYS A 88 6.74 -10.80 4.85
C LYS A 88 8.20 -11.23 5.01
N VAL A 89 9.12 -10.30 5.32
CA VAL A 89 10.52 -10.61 5.65
C VAL A 89 10.65 -11.59 6.82
N GLY A 90 9.71 -11.61 7.76
CA GLY A 90 9.71 -12.53 8.90
C GLY A 90 9.01 -13.87 8.64
N ILE A 91 8.46 -14.09 7.44
CA ILE A 91 7.80 -15.36 7.09
C ILE A 91 8.85 -16.37 6.59
N PRO A 92 8.81 -17.64 7.03
CA PRO A 92 9.72 -18.68 6.54
C PRO A 92 9.59 -18.92 5.04
N ASP A 93 10.72 -19.10 4.35
CA ASP A 93 10.76 -19.34 2.89
C ASP A 93 9.90 -20.54 2.47
N ALA A 94 9.91 -21.63 3.25
CA ALA A 94 9.12 -22.83 2.95
C ALA A 94 7.60 -22.56 2.89
N ILE A 95 7.13 -21.48 3.51
CA ILE A 95 5.73 -21.04 3.50
C ILE A 95 5.54 -19.95 2.44
N LEU A 96 6.39 -18.91 2.44
CA LEU A 96 6.30 -17.79 1.51
C LEU A 96 6.43 -18.22 0.05
N LEU A 97 7.40 -19.10 -0.24
CA LEU A 97 7.72 -19.56 -1.60
C LEU A 97 6.99 -20.86 -1.98
N LYS A 98 6.03 -21.33 -1.18
CA LYS A 98 5.41 -22.65 -1.39
C LYS A 98 4.68 -22.70 -2.73
N PRO A 99 4.98 -23.68 -3.62
CA PRO A 99 4.28 -23.82 -4.87
C PRO A 99 2.95 -24.55 -4.70
N GLY A 100 1.92 -23.81 -4.28
CA GLY A 100 0.56 -24.31 -4.15
C GLY A 100 -0.22 -23.65 -3.02
N LYS A 101 -1.30 -24.31 -2.59
CA LYS A 101 -2.09 -23.86 -1.45
C LYS A 101 -1.33 -24.10 -0.14
N LEU A 102 -1.42 -23.15 0.77
CA LEU A 102 -0.99 -23.32 2.15
C LEU A 102 -1.94 -24.28 2.89
N THR A 103 -1.42 -25.05 3.83
CA THR A 103 -2.25 -25.72 4.85
C THR A 103 -2.78 -24.69 5.84
N ASP A 104 -3.71 -25.08 6.71
CA ASP A 104 -4.27 -24.18 7.72
C ASP A 104 -3.19 -23.68 8.71
N GLU A 105 -2.23 -24.54 9.07
CA GLU A 105 -1.10 -24.20 9.93
C GLU A 105 -0.13 -23.24 9.25
N GLU A 106 0.20 -23.49 7.98
CA GLU A 106 1.05 -22.62 7.19
C GLU A 106 0.39 -21.25 6.97
N PHE A 107 -0.92 -21.24 6.70
CA PHE A 107 -1.70 -20.03 6.57
C PHE A 107 -1.76 -19.26 7.90
N PHE A 108 -1.87 -19.95 9.04
CA PHE A 108 -1.76 -19.31 10.36
C PHE A 108 -0.42 -18.61 10.56
N ILE A 109 0.68 -19.17 10.07
CA ILE A 109 1.99 -18.51 10.10
C ILE A 109 2.04 -17.33 9.12
N MET A 110 1.52 -17.48 7.90
CA MET A 110 1.45 -16.40 6.90
C MET A 110 0.69 -15.18 7.44
N LYS A 111 -0.41 -15.39 8.15
CA LYS A 111 -1.21 -14.32 8.80
C LYS A 111 -0.47 -13.52 9.87
N LYS A 112 0.77 -13.86 10.20
CA LYS A 112 1.60 -13.10 11.15
C LYS A 112 2.32 -11.91 10.51
N HIS A 113 2.46 -11.85 9.18
CA HIS A 113 3.19 -10.75 8.54
C HIS A 113 2.64 -9.35 8.88
N PRO A 114 1.32 -9.11 9.07
CA PRO A 114 0.82 -7.80 9.48
C PRO A 114 1.38 -7.37 10.84
N LEU A 115 1.45 -8.31 11.79
CA LEU A 115 1.98 -8.08 13.13
C LEU A 115 3.49 -7.85 13.12
N ILE A 116 4.22 -8.63 12.32
CA ILE A 116 5.68 -8.51 12.18
C ILE A 116 6.03 -7.12 11.60
N GLY A 117 5.33 -6.70 10.55
CA GLY A 117 5.53 -5.40 9.93
C GLY A 117 5.18 -4.25 10.87
N ALA A 118 4.03 -4.34 11.54
CA ALA A 118 3.60 -3.34 12.52
C ALA A 118 4.58 -3.20 13.70
N GLU A 119 5.14 -4.30 14.20
CA GLU A 119 6.12 -4.26 15.30
C GLU A 119 7.43 -3.60 14.87
N ALA A 120 7.94 -3.90 13.68
CA ALA A 120 9.12 -3.24 13.15
C ALA A 120 8.93 -1.72 13.02
N LEU A 121 7.74 -1.29 12.57
CA LEU A 121 7.39 0.12 12.44
C LEU A 121 7.18 0.80 13.80
N ARG A 122 6.64 0.08 14.78
CA ARG A 122 6.47 0.56 16.16
C ARG A 122 7.83 0.87 16.81
N VAL A 123 8.82 -0.02 16.65
CA VAL A 123 10.18 0.21 17.14
C VAL A 123 10.82 1.46 16.50
N ALA A 124 10.59 1.69 15.21
CA ALA A 124 11.07 2.89 14.53
C ALA A 124 10.37 4.16 15.06
N GLU A 125 9.08 4.09 15.34
CA GLU A 125 8.28 5.20 15.90
C GLU A 125 8.78 5.60 17.30
N GLU A 126 9.14 4.63 18.15
CA GLU A 126 9.71 4.90 19.48
C GLU A 126 11.04 5.65 19.42
N GLN A 127 11.85 5.43 18.37
CA GLN A 127 13.15 6.09 18.21
C GLN A 127 13.04 7.52 17.65
N LEU A 128 12.09 7.75 16.75
CA LEU A 128 11.89 9.03 16.07
C LEU A 128 10.96 9.98 16.84
N GLY A 129 10.11 9.44 17.73
CA GLY A 129 8.97 10.15 18.30
C GLY A 129 7.74 10.07 17.37
N GLU A 130 6.67 10.79 17.74
CA GLU A 130 5.42 10.78 16.95
C GLU A 130 5.67 11.20 15.49
N SER A 131 5.41 10.28 14.57
CA SER A 131 5.58 10.47 13.13
C SER A 131 4.33 10.01 12.39
N SER A 132 3.60 10.96 11.80
CA SER A 132 2.37 10.68 11.05
C SER A 132 2.58 9.65 9.93
N PHE A 133 3.76 9.63 9.31
CA PHE A 133 4.15 8.64 8.30
C PHE A 133 4.22 7.22 8.89
N LEU A 134 4.90 7.05 10.03
CA LEU A 134 5.05 5.74 10.68
C LEU A 134 3.72 5.25 11.25
N ARG A 135 2.89 6.16 11.75
CA ARG A 135 1.52 5.84 12.17
C ARG A 135 0.72 5.24 11.02
N PHE A 136 0.66 5.90 9.86
CA PHE A 136 -0.06 5.36 8.70
C PHE A 136 0.55 4.05 8.20
N ALA A 137 1.87 3.93 8.12
CA ALA A 137 2.53 2.70 7.69
C ALA A 137 2.18 1.52 8.62
N LYS A 138 2.18 1.77 9.93
CA LYS A 138 1.82 0.78 10.95
C LYS A 138 0.35 0.37 10.85
N GLU A 139 -0.56 1.34 10.74
CA GLU A 139 -1.99 1.07 10.54
C GLU A 139 -2.24 0.23 9.29
N ILE A 140 -1.66 0.62 8.16
CA ILE A 140 -1.76 -0.10 6.89
C ILE A 140 -1.23 -1.52 7.04
N SER A 141 0.01 -1.68 7.53
CA SER A 141 0.62 -2.99 7.67
C SER A 141 -0.20 -3.90 8.59
N LEU A 142 -0.71 -3.37 9.70
CA LEU A 142 -1.48 -4.14 10.66
C LEU A 142 -2.88 -4.52 10.16
N THR A 143 -3.53 -3.68 9.35
CA THR A 143 -4.98 -3.78 9.12
C THR A 143 -5.42 -3.96 7.66
N HIS A 144 -4.51 -4.01 6.69
CA HIS A 144 -4.86 -4.20 5.27
C HIS A 144 -5.52 -5.57 4.94
N HIS A 145 -5.49 -6.52 5.87
CA HIS A 145 -6.20 -7.80 5.79
C HIS A 145 -7.42 -7.91 6.71
N GLU A 146 -7.77 -6.85 7.43
CA GLU A 146 -9.05 -6.77 8.11
C GLU A 146 -10.17 -6.66 7.08
N LYS A 147 -11.33 -7.21 7.42
CA LYS A 147 -12.52 -7.21 6.55
C LYS A 147 -13.63 -6.44 7.22
N TRP A 148 -14.40 -5.71 6.43
CA TRP A 148 -15.49 -4.86 6.92
C TRP A 148 -16.45 -5.58 7.88
N ASP A 149 -16.73 -6.86 7.65
CA ASP A 149 -17.58 -7.72 8.48
C ASP A 149 -16.92 -8.32 9.73
N GLY A 150 -15.63 -8.08 9.96
CA GLY A 150 -14.87 -8.64 11.08
C GLY A 150 -14.30 -10.04 10.83
N SER A 151 -14.50 -10.64 9.65
CA SER A 151 -13.95 -11.97 9.31
C SER A 151 -12.47 -11.95 8.89
N GLY A 152 -11.82 -10.78 8.98
CA GLY A 152 -10.42 -10.55 8.61
C GLY A 152 -9.41 -11.00 9.67
N TYR A 153 -8.18 -10.51 9.56
CA TYR A 153 -7.10 -10.74 10.51
C TYR A 153 -6.13 -9.55 10.53
N PRO A 154 -5.31 -9.37 11.57
CA PRO A 154 -5.09 -10.24 12.73
C PRO A 154 -6.04 -10.01 13.93
N ALA A 155 -6.64 -8.83 14.05
CA ALA A 155 -7.42 -8.40 15.21
C ALA A 155 -8.94 -8.55 15.03
N GLN A 156 -9.41 -8.88 13.82
CA GLN A 156 -10.83 -9.10 13.51
C GLN A 156 -11.67 -7.84 13.75
N LEU A 157 -11.09 -6.69 13.42
CA LEU A 157 -11.76 -5.39 13.51
C LEU A 157 -12.90 -5.35 12.50
N CYS A 158 -14.01 -4.71 12.87
CA CYS A 158 -15.17 -4.57 11.99
C CYS A 158 -15.57 -3.11 11.75
N GLY A 159 -16.10 -2.85 10.56
CA GLY A 159 -16.57 -1.53 10.16
C GLY A 159 -15.54 -0.41 10.38
N ASP A 160 -15.97 0.63 11.08
CA ASP A 160 -15.14 1.81 11.37
C ASP A 160 -14.07 1.59 12.45
N GLN A 161 -14.01 0.41 13.08
CA GLN A 161 -12.87 0.04 13.93
C GLN A 161 -11.60 -0.18 13.10
N ILE A 162 -11.76 -0.53 11.81
CA ILE A 162 -10.64 -0.62 10.88
C ILE A 162 -10.23 0.81 10.50
N PRO A 163 -8.95 1.20 10.70
CA PRO A 163 -8.45 2.49 10.24
C PRO A 163 -8.75 2.69 8.74
N LEU A 164 -9.10 3.92 8.36
CA LEU A 164 -9.37 4.24 6.95
C LEU A 164 -8.20 3.88 6.02
N SER A 165 -6.98 4.05 6.52
CA SER A 165 -5.74 3.66 5.86
C SER A 165 -5.70 2.18 5.48
N GLY A 166 -6.05 1.28 6.41
CA GLY A 166 -6.18 -0.16 6.16
C GLY A 166 -7.31 -0.51 5.19
N ARG A 167 -8.48 0.14 5.33
CA ARG A 167 -9.62 -0.08 4.43
C ARG A 167 -9.31 0.29 2.98
N LEU A 168 -8.60 1.41 2.77
CA LEU A 168 -8.14 1.83 1.45
C LEU A 168 -7.12 0.85 0.86
N MET A 169 -6.16 0.40 1.68
CA MET A 169 -5.15 -0.57 1.26
C MET A 169 -5.77 -1.92 0.88
N ALA A 170 -6.72 -2.43 1.66
CA ALA A 170 -7.40 -3.70 1.37
C ALA A 170 -8.03 -3.71 -0.03
N VAL A 171 -8.70 -2.61 -0.42
CA VAL A 171 -9.28 -2.46 -1.76
C VAL A 171 -8.20 -2.36 -2.83
N ALA A 172 -7.17 -1.55 -2.60
CA ALA A 172 -6.08 -1.35 -3.56
C ALA A 172 -5.27 -2.62 -3.82
N ASP A 173 -4.92 -3.35 -2.75
CA ASP A 173 -4.18 -4.60 -2.80
C ASP A 173 -4.98 -5.70 -3.51
N VAL A 174 -6.23 -5.92 -3.10
CA VAL A 174 -7.08 -6.94 -3.73
C VAL A 174 -7.34 -6.62 -5.21
N TYR A 175 -7.56 -5.35 -5.57
CA TYR A 175 -7.68 -4.95 -6.97
C TYR A 175 -6.43 -5.31 -7.75
N ASP A 176 -5.25 -4.91 -7.28
CA ASP A 176 -4.00 -5.21 -7.94
C ASP A 176 -3.76 -6.72 -8.08
N ALA A 177 -3.98 -7.46 -6.99
CA ALA A 177 -3.82 -8.91 -6.95
C ALA A 177 -4.74 -9.66 -7.93
N LEU A 178 -5.93 -9.12 -8.22
CA LEU A 178 -6.87 -9.72 -9.16
C LEU A 178 -6.49 -9.48 -10.63
N ILE A 179 -5.93 -8.31 -10.96
CA ILE A 179 -5.56 -7.94 -12.34
C ILE A 179 -4.10 -8.26 -12.70
N SER A 180 -3.28 -8.58 -11.72
CA SER A 180 -1.86 -8.93 -11.91
C SER A 180 -1.70 -10.44 -12.10
N LYS A 181 -0.74 -10.85 -12.95
CA LYS A 181 -0.47 -12.26 -13.22
C LYS A 181 0.32 -12.86 -12.06
N ARG A 182 -0.17 -13.96 -11.47
CA ARG A 182 0.55 -14.72 -10.44
C ARG A 182 1.01 -16.07 -10.97
N VAL A 183 2.04 -16.67 -10.36
CA VAL A 183 2.61 -17.97 -10.76
C VAL A 183 1.53 -19.06 -10.89
N TYR A 184 0.51 -19.03 -10.03
CA TYR A 184 -0.55 -20.04 -9.95
C TYR A 184 -1.90 -19.60 -10.54
N LYS A 185 -2.01 -18.37 -11.08
CA LYS A 185 -3.29 -17.82 -11.54
C LYS A 185 -3.13 -16.77 -12.63
N PRO A 186 -3.82 -16.90 -13.79
CA PRO A 186 -3.84 -15.84 -14.78
C PRO A 186 -4.52 -14.60 -14.22
N ALA A 187 -4.08 -13.43 -14.68
CA ALA A 187 -4.75 -12.15 -14.40
C ALA A 187 -6.22 -12.20 -14.83
N PHE A 188 -7.10 -11.64 -14.02
CA PHE A 188 -8.47 -11.36 -14.44
C PHE A 188 -8.53 -10.10 -15.29
N SER A 189 -9.57 -9.96 -16.12
CA SER A 189 -9.88 -8.68 -16.74
C SER A 189 -10.31 -7.67 -15.67
N HIS A 190 -10.15 -6.39 -15.99
CA HIS A 190 -10.63 -5.29 -15.13
C HIS A 190 -12.10 -5.49 -14.73
N ASP A 191 -12.99 -5.73 -15.70
CA ASP A 191 -14.42 -5.94 -15.43
C ASP A 191 -14.68 -7.09 -14.45
N LYS A 192 -13.91 -8.17 -14.56
CA LYS A 192 -14.04 -9.32 -13.67
C LYS A 192 -13.52 -9.00 -12.27
N ALA A 193 -12.40 -8.28 -12.15
CA ALA A 193 -11.87 -7.83 -10.87
C ALA A 193 -12.87 -6.90 -10.17
N MET A 194 -13.41 -5.91 -10.89
CA MET A 194 -14.44 -5.00 -10.38
C MET A 194 -15.72 -5.74 -9.96
N GLN A 195 -16.16 -6.73 -10.73
CA GLN A 195 -17.30 -7.57 -10.34
C GLN A 195 -17.07 -8.27 -8.99
N ILE A 196 -15.89 -8.89 -8.79
CA ILE A 196 -15.54 -9.58 -7.55
C ILE A 196 -15.49 -8.59 -6.38
N ILE A 197 -14.88 -7.41 -6.58
CA ILE A 197 -14.76 -6.40 -5.53
C ILE A 197 -16.13 -5.85 -5.12
N ARG A 198 -17.00 -5.54 -6.08
CA ARG A 198 -18.37 -5.08 -5.82
C ARG A 198 -19.19 -6.10 -5.02
N GLN A 199 -19.00 -7.39 -5.27
CA GLN A 199 -19.63 -8.46 -4.48
C GLN A 199 -19.15 -8.49 -3.02
N GLY A 200 -17.94 -8.00 -2.75
CA GLY A 200 -17.38 -7.87 -1.40
C GLY A 200 -17.84 -6.61 -0.64
N SER A 201 -18.66 -5.75 -1.23
CA SER A 201 -19.17 -4.54 -0.57
C SER A 201 -19.98 -4.87 0.67
N GLY A 202 -19.62 -4.29 1.82
CA GLY A 202 -20.28 -4.52 3.11
C GLY A 202 -19.89 -5.84 3.79
N THR A 203 -19.01 -6.64 3.19
CA THR A 203 -18.45 -7.86 3.80
C THR A 203 -16.93 -7.77 3.89
N HIS A 204 -16.25 -7.84 2.75
CA HIS A 204 -14.82 -7.61 2.69
C HIS A 204 -14.48 -6.12 2.78
N PHE A 205 -15.21 -5.27 2.05
CA PHE A 205 -14.83 -3.88 1.83
C PHE A 205 -15.86 -2.89 2.37
N ASP A 206 -15.38 -1.71 2.76
CA ASP A 206 -16.22 -0.56 3.11
C ASP A 206 -17.07 -0.15 1.89
N PRO A 207 -18.42 -0.14 1.99
CA PRO A 207 -19.30 0.21 0.88
C PRO A 207 -19.01 1.57 0.25
N ASP A 208 -18.63 2.58 1.05
CA ASP A 208 -18.40 3.93 0.52
C ASP A 208 -17.09 4.00 -0.26
N ILE A 209 -16.09 3.18 0.10
CA ILE A 209 -14.85 3.05 -0.67
C ILE A 209 -15.12 2.32 -1.99
N ILE A 210 -16.01 1.32 -2.01
CA ILE A 210 -16.43 0.67 -3.25
C ILE A 210 -17.14 1.64 -4.18
N GLU A 211 -17.99 2.54 -3.65
CA GLU A 211 -18.62 3.57 -4.47
C GLU A 211 -17.60 4.57 -5.04
N ALA A 212 -16.61 4.96 -4.24
CA ALA A 212 -15.48 5.75 -4.74
C ALA A 212 -14.67 5.01 -5.81
N LEU A 213 -14.40 3.72 -5.63
CA LEU A 213 -13.72 2.86 -6.60
C LEU A 213 -14.45 2.85 -7.94
N ASN A 214 -15.77 2.67 -7.92
CA ASN A 214 -16.61 2.69 -9.13
C ASN A 214 -16.49 4.02 -9.88
N SER A 215 -16.44 5.14 -9.14
CA SER A 215 -16.29 6.47 -9.71
C SER A 215 -14.94 6.75 -10.38
N VAL A 216 -13.90 5.95 -10.09
CA VAL A 216 -12.52 6.18 -10.55
C VAL A 216 -11.95 5.04 -11.40
N GLU A 217 -12.80 4.12 -11.87
CA GLU A 217 -12.39 2.94 -12.66
C GLU A 217 -11.42 3.27 -13.81
N GLY A 218 -11.71 4.33 -14.58
CA GLY A 218 -10.85 4.77 -15.68
C GLY A 218 -9.43 5.15 -15.24
N GLN A 219 -9.27 5.71 -14.04
CA GLN A 219 -7.96 6.05 -13.47
C GLN A 219 -7.22 4.78 -13.02
N LEU A 220 -7.93 3.80 -12.45
CA LEU A 220 -7.33 2.52 -12.06
C LEU A 220 -6.80 1.76 -13.29
N ILE A 221 -7.55 1.76 -14.39
CA ILE A 221 -7.12 1.17 -15.66
C ILE A 221 -5.86 1.89 -16.18
N ALA A 222 -5.85 3.23 -16.16
CA ALA A 222 -4.70 4.01 -16.59
C ALA A 222 -3.44 3.67 -15.78
N ILE A 223 -3.56 3.60 -14.45
CA ILE A 223 -2.46 3.22 -13.55
C ILE A 223 -1.98 1.78 -13.84
N ALA A 224 -2.91 0.83 -14.00
CA ALA A 224 -2.55 -0.56 -14.29
C ALA A 224 -1.76 -0.69 -15.61
N ASN A 225 -2.18 0.04 -16.65
CA ASN A 225 -1.50 0.05 -17.94
C ASN A 225 -0.13 0.74 -17.88
N GLU A 226 -0.02 1.86 -17.15
CA GLU A 226 1.22 2.62 -17.00
C GLU A 226 2.31 1.78 -16.31
N PHE A 227 1.94 1.02 -15.29
CA PHE A 227 2.85 0.21 -14.48
C PHE A 227 2.66 -1.28 -14.73
N THR A 228 2.76 -1.71 -15.99
CA THR A 228 2.65 -3.12 -16.36
C THR A 228 3.84 -3.93 -15.84
N ASP A 229 3.61 -5.16 -15.39
CA ASP A 229 4.68 -6.08 -15.03
C ASP A 229 5.52 -6.46 -16.26
N HIS A 230 6.76 -5.97 -16.33
CA HIS A 230 7.72 -6.46 -17.31
C HIS A 230 8.41 -7.71 -16.77
N HIS A 231 7.95 -8.89 -17.19
CA HIS A 231 8.50 -10.19 -16.79
C HIS A 231 9.95 -10.45 -17.24
N GLU A 232 10.57 -9.53 -17.98
CA GLU A 232 11.97 -9.64 -18.40
C GLU A 232 12.71 -8.38 -17.99
N GLN A 233 13.24 -8.33 -16.77
CA GLN A 233 14.39 -7.49 -16.48
C GLN A 233 15.07 -7.98 -15.19
N LYS A 234 16.37 -8.28 -15.33
CA LYS A 234 17.31 -8.50 -14.22
C LYS A 234 17.10 -7.43 -13.13
N PRO A 235 17.42 -7.72 -11.85
CA PRO A 235 17.15 -6.86 -10.68
C PRO A 235 17.57 -5.38 -10.81
N THR A 236 18.41 -5.06 -11.79
CA THR A 236 18.91 -3.72 -12.10
C THR A 236 17.87 -2.76 -12.69
N VAL A 237 16.74 -3.20 -13.26
CA VAL A 237 15.81 -2.29 -13.97
C VAL A 237 14.52 -1.96 -13.21
N ALA A 238 14.09 -2.81 -12.27
CA ALA A 238 13.00 -2.46 -11.33
C ALA A 238 13.33 -1.20 -10.52
N VAL A 239 14.62 -1.04 -10.18
CA VAL A 239 15.19 0.19 -9.62
C VAL A 239 14.93 1.35 -10.59
N ARG A 240 15.36 1.27 -11.86
CA ARG A 240 15.30 2.39 -12.83
C ARG A 240 13.90 2.98 -13.05
N GLN A 241 12.83 2.18 -13.06
CA GLN A 241 11.46 2.68 -13.20
C GLN A 241 10.96 3.47 -11.98
N LEU A 242 11.53 3.24 -10.79
CA LEU A 242 11.28 4.03 -9.59
C LEU A 242 11.90 5.44 -9.66
N PHE A 243 12.82 5.70 -10.60
CA PHE A 243 13.63 6.93 -10.66
C PHE A 243 13.35 7.83 -11.88
N THR A 244 12.35 7.53 -12.72
CA THR A 244 12.06 8.27 -13.97
C THR A 244 10.70 8.97 -14.04
N ALA A 245 10.03 9.22 -12.90
CA ALA A 245 8.83 10.07 -12.84
C ALA A 245 9.07 11.32 -11.99
#